data_AF-A0A0A0JWS3-F1
#
_entry.id   AF-A0A0A0JWS3-F1
#
_cell.length_a   1.000
_cell.length_b   1.000
_cell.length_c   1.000
_cell.angle_alpha   90.00
_cell.angle_beta   90.00
_cell.angle_gamma   90.00
#
_symmetry.space_group_name_H-M   'P 1'
#
loop_
_entity.id
_entity.type
_entity.pdbx_description
1 polymer ?
#
loop_
_entity_poly.entity_id
_entity_poly.type
_entity_poly.pdbx_seq_one_letter_code
_entity_poly.pdbx_strand_id
1 'polypeptide(L)'
;MSFQESWVEKQIREAQERGDFDNLPGAGRPLQGLDDPDPDWWVKRMMAREGLDLADAMPPVLMLRREFAGFPESLVELRTEEGVREVLCDYNLRVVDDRRRPVLGKQSPVWAPTVDVEDMLRRWRELRAERLAAQAPEPGPEPEPGPPASPPRRRRWWQIWRP
;
A
#
# COMPACT_ATOMS: atom_id res chain seq x y z
N MET A 1 38.54 23.81 37.58
CA MET A 1 37.35 22.96 37.43
C MET A 1 37.70 21.88 36.43
N SER A 2 37.78 20.63 36.87
CA SER A 2 38.16 19.48 36.04
C SER A 2 36.99 19.08 35.15
N PHE A 3 37.10 19.29 33.84
CA PHE A 3 36.20 18.74 32.84
C PHE A 3 36.45 17.23 32.77
N GLN A 4 35.55 16.43 33.36
CA GLN A 4 35.52 15.00 33.08
C GLN A 4 35.09 14.82 31.62
N GLU A 5 35.81 13.97 30.89
CA GLU A 5 35.46 13.53 29.54
C GLU A 5 34.03 12.96 29.57
N SER A 6 33.16 13.42 28.65
CA SER A 6 31.82 12.82 28.50
C SER A 6 32.00 11.32 28.24
N TRP A 7 31.10 10.49 28.77
CA TRP A 7 31.14 9.04 28.52
C TRP A 7 31.22 8.72 27.02
N VAL A 8 30.58 9.54 26.17
CA VAL A 8 30.65 9.45 24.71
C VAL A 8 32.06 9.73 24.17
N GLU A 9 32.70 10.80 24.64
CA GLU A 9 34.07 11.17 24.22
C GLU A 9 35.07 10.07 24.61
N LYS A 10 34.93 9.53 25.83
CA LYS A 10 35.77 8.43 26.31
C LYS A 10 35.62 7.19 25.43
N GLN A 11 34.40 6.83 25.01
CA GLN A 11 34.16 5.70 24.11
C GLN A 11 34.78 5.92 22.73
N ILE A 12 34.69 7.14 22.19
CA ILE A 12 35.30 7.49 20.89
C ILE A 12 36.82 7.36 20.97
N ARG A 13 37.44 7.89 22.03
CA ARG A 13 38.90 7.79 22.24
C ARG A 13 39.36 6.34 22.38
N GLU A 14 38.69 5.55 23.22
CA GLU A 14 39.03 4.13 23.39
C GLU A 14 38.89 3.34 22.07
N ALA A 15 37.87 3.64 21.25
CA ALA A 15 37.71 3.02 19.92
C ALA A 15 38.81 3.43 18.93
N GLN A 16 39.26 4.69 18.97
CA GLN A 16 40.42 5.15 18.20
C GLN A 16 41.72 4.47 18.66
N GLU A 17 41.96 4.37 19.97
CA GLU A 17 43.15 3.71 20.54
C GLU A 17 43.22 2.22 20.18
N ARG A 18 42.07 1.56 20.03
CA ARG A 18 41.99 0.16 19.55
C ARG A 18 42.16 0.00 18.04
N GLY A 19 42.13 1.10 17.27
CA GLY A 19 42.16 1.04 15.81
C GLY A 19 40.84 0.57 15.19
N ASP A 20 39.71 0.70 15.89
CA ASP A 20 38.39 0.30 15.37
C ASP A 20 37.99 1.11 14.09
N PHE A 21 38.65 2.25 13.87
CA PHE A 21 38.49 3.10 12.68
C PHE A 21 39.57 2.88 11.60
N ASP A 22 40.52 1.98 11.82
CA ASP A 22 41.55 1.65 10.84
C ASP A 22 41.01 0.64 9.81
N ASN A 23 41.48 0.74 8.56
CA ASN A 23 41.14 -0.20 7.47
C ASN A 23 39.63 -0.37 7.21
N LEU A 24 38.83 0.68 7.43
CA LEU A 24 37.39 0.64 7.16
C LEU A 24 37.10 0.22 5.72
N PRO A 25 35.99 -0.50 5.47
CA PRO A 25 35.55 -0.82 4.12
C PRO A 25 35.40 0.45 3.27
N GLY A 26 36.23 0.59 2.25
CA GLY A 26 36.26 1.77 1.39
C GLY A 26 37.33 2.81 1.72
N ALA A 27 38.14 2.60 2.77
CA ALA A 27 39.29 3.45 3.08
C ALA A 27 40.22 3.58 1.87
N GLY A 28 40.55 4.82 1.49
CA GLY A 28 41.41 5.13 0.34
C GLY A 28 40.79 4.89 -1.04
N ARG A 29 39.55 4.40 -1.13
CA ARG A 29 38.85 4.25 -2.42
C ARG A 29 38.10 5.53 -2.78
N PRO A 30 37.97 5.86 -4.08
CA PRO A 30 37.17 7.00 -4.50
C PRO A 30 35.70 6.80 -4.10
N LEU A 31 35.05 7.89 -3.67
CA LEU A 31 33.62 7.92 -3.43
C LEU A 31 32.89 7.70 -4.75
N GLN A 32 32.00 6.70 -4.79
CA GLN A 32 31.24 6.36 -5.99
C GLN A 32 29.99 7.22 -6.10
N GLY A 33 29.67 7.73 -7.29
CA GLY A 33 28.43 8.45 -7.57
C GLY A 33 28.49 9.97 -7.38
N LEU A 34 29.68 10.55 -7.18
CA LEU A 34 29.85 12.01 -7.09
C LEU A 34 29.52 12.75 -8.40
N ASP A 35 29.60 12.06 -9.53
CA ASP A 35 29.32 12.63 -10.86
C ASP A 35 27.81 12.63 -11.20
N ASP A 36 26.96 12.16 -10.27
CA ASP A 36 25.50 12.16 -10.48
C ASP A 36 24.96 13.60 -10.42
N PRO A 37 24.29 14.09 -11.48
CA PRO A 37 23.74 15.44 -11.50
C PRO A 37 22.55 15.63 -10.55
N ASP A 38 21.98 14.56 -10.01
CA ASP A 38 20.87 14.61 -9.07
C ASP A 38 21.36 14.99 -7.65
N PRO A 39 20.93 16.12 -7.06
CA PRO A 39 21.35 16.49 -5.70
C PRO A 39 20.99 15.46 -4.62
N ASP A 40 19.98 14.62 -4.86
CA ASP A 40 19.48 13.61 -3.93
C ASP A 40 20.05 12.20 -4.18
N TRP A 41 21.07 12.06 -5.05
CA TRP A 41 21.65 10.77 -5.46
C TRP A 41 22.04 9.87 -4.27
N TRP A 42 22.62 10.47 -3.23
CA TRP A 42 23.10 9.75 -2.05
C TRP A 42 21.94 9.28 -1.16
N VAL A 43 20.86 10.06 -1.06
CA VAL A 43 19.65 9.69 -0.32
C VAL A 43 19.00 8.50 -1.00
N LYS A 44 18.78 8.59 -2.32
CA LYS A 44 18.20 7.50 -3.11
C LYS A 44 19.01 6.21 -2.99
N ARG A 45 20.34 6.32 -3.02
CA ARG A 45 21.23 5.17 -2.82
C ARG A 45 21.18 4.59 -1.41
N MET A 46 21.09 5.44 -0.39
CA MET A 46 20.92 4.99 1.00
C MET A 46 19.58 4.26 1.16
N MET A 47 18.49 4.83 0.64
CA MET A 47 17.17 4.20 0.69
C MET A 47 17.17 2.85 -0.02
N ALA A 48 17.76 2.76 -1.22
CA ALA A 48 17.89 1.50 -1.94
C ALA A 48 18.72 0.46 -1.16
N ARG A 49 19.78 0.88 -0.47
CA ARG A 49 20.62 0.01 0.36
C ARG A 49 19.89 -0.53 1.58
N GLU A 50 19.10 0.32 2.23
CA GLU A 50 18.33 -0.05 3.44
C GLU A 50 16.97 -0.67 3.11
N GLY A 51 16.60 -0.79 1.83
CA GLY A 51 15.31 -1.33 1.39
C GLY A 51 14.12 -0.44 1.73
N LEU A 52 14.34 0.87 1.83
CA LEU A 52 13.31 1.87 2.15
C LEU A 52 12.65 2.37 0.86
N ASP A 53 11.31 2.40 0.82
CA ASP A 53 10.59 3.09 -0.25
C ASP A 53 10.55 4.60 0.04
N LEU A 54 10.67 5.43 -1.00
CA LEU A 54 10.46 6.87 -0.90
C LEU A 54 9.04 7.20 -0.43
N ALA A 55 8.08 6.33 -0.73
CA ALA A 55 6.72 6.43 -0.23
C ALA A 55 6.65 6.34 1.31
N ASP A 56 7.53 5.57 1.95
CA ASP A 56 7.56 5.39 3.41
C ASP A 56 8.18 6.60 4.14
N ALA A 57 8.96 7.42 3.43
CA ALA A 57 9.57 8.64 3.95
C ALA A 57 8.70 9.90 3.75
N MET A 58 7.50 9.76 3.17
CA MET A 58 6.64 10.91 2.92
C MET A 58 6.13 11.55 4.23
N PRO A 59 6.01 12.88 4.29
CA PRO A 59 5.27 13.54 5.36
C PRO A 59 3.84 12.97 5.50
N PRO A 60 3.32 12.81 6.73
CA PRO A 60 2.02 12.17 6.98
C PRO A 60 0.87 12.76 6.14
N VAL A 61 0.84 14.08 5.96
CA VAL A 61 -0.17 14.75 5.13
C VAL A 61 -0.14 14.31 3.66
N LEU A 62 1.04 14.04 3.09
CA LEU A 62 1.17 13.58 1.70
C LEU A 62 0.72 12.13 1.57
N MET A 63 0.99 11.30 2.57
CA MET A 63 0.46 9.93 2.64
C MET A 63 -1.08 9.94 2.64
N LEU A 64 -1.70 10.78 3.48
CA LEU A 64 -3.16 10.90 3.55
C LEU A 64 -3.77 11.40 2.23
N ARG A 65 -3.14 12.38 1.57
CA ARG A 65 -3.61 12.84 0.25
C ARG A 65 -3.49 11.78 -0.83
N ARG A 66 -2.42 10.97 -0.80
CA ARG A 66 -2.25 9.83 -1.70
C ARG A 66 -3.32 8.77 -1.47
N GLU A 67 -3.59 8.44 -0.21
CA GLU A 67 -4.65 7.48 0.18
C GLU A 67 -6.02 7.96 -0.30
N PHE A 68 -6.36 9.23 -0.06
CA PHE A 68 -7.60 9.85 -0.55
C PHE A 68 -7.72 9.80 -2.08
N ALA A 69 -6.62 10.06 -2.80
CA ALA A 69 -6.60 10.00 -4.26
C ALA A 69 -6.80 8.58 -4.81
N GLY A 70 -6.62 7.55 -3.99
CA GLY A 70 -6.91 6.16 -4.34
C GLY A 70 -8.36 5.73 -4.08
N PHE A 71 -9.20 6.58 -3.50
CA PHE A 71 -10.61 6.28 -3.29
C PHE A 71 -11.47 6.71 -4.49
N PRO A 72 -12.48 5.90 -4.87
CA PRO A 72 -12.96 4.68 -4.21
C PRO A 72 -12.25 3.37 -4.65
N GLU A 73 -11.34 3.40 -5.60
CA GLU A 73 -10.80 2.21 -6.26
C GLU A 73 -10.09 1.24 -5.30
N SER A 74 -9.34 1.76 -4.33
CA SER A 74 -8.62 0.95 -3.33
C SER A 74 -9.56 0.22 -2.37
N LEU A 75 -10.81 0.69 -2.23
CA LEU A 75 -11.81 0.10 -1.33
C LEU A 75 -12.54 -1.10 -1.97
N VAL A 76 -12.42 -1.29 -3.29
CA VAL A 76 -13.17 -2.32 -4.02
C VAL A 76 -12.81 -3.74 -3.57
N GLU A 77 -11.59 -3.95 -3.08
CA GLU A 77 -11.13 -5.23 -2.53
C GLU A 77 -11.86 -5.61 -1.21
N LEU A 78 -12.39 -4.63 -0.48
CA LEU A 78 -13.12 -4.88 0.76
C LEU A 78 -14.47 -5.52 0.44
N ARG A 79 -14.82 -6.58 1.19
CA ARG A 79 -16.00 -7.40 0.93
C ARG A 79 -17.30 -6.87 1.52
N THR A 80 -17.24 -6.05 2.56
CA THR A 80 -18.40 -5.62 3.36
C THR A 80 -18.46 -4.10 3.49
N GLU A 81 -19.67 -3.56 3.64
CA GLU A 81 -19.86 -2.11 3.88
C GLU A 81 -19.27 -1.69 5.22
N GLU A 82 -19.36 -2.56 6.23
CA GLU A 82 -18.80 -2.32 7.56
C GLU A 82 -17.28 -2.14 7.49
N GLY A 83 -16.59 -2.97 6.69
CA GLY A 83 -15.14 -2.86 6.51
C GLY A 83 -14.74 -1.56 5.78
N VAL A 84 -15.51 -1.16 4.77
CA VAL A 84 -15.28 0.13 4.09
C VAL A 84 -15.51 1.30 5.05
N ARG A 85 -16.58 1.24 5.83
CA ARG A 85 -16.91 2.26 6.85
C ARG A 85 -15.80 2.38 7.88
N GLU A 86 -15.26 1.27 8.36
CA GLU A 86 -14.14 1.24 9.30
C GLU A 86 -12.91 1.96 8.74
N VAL A 87 -12.51 1.62 7.52
CA VAL A 87 -11.35 2.24 6.84
C VAL A 87 -11.56 3.74 6.64
N LEU A 88 -12.74 4.17 6.21
CA LEU A 88 -13.05 5.59 6.00
C LEU A 88 -13.10 6.39 7.31
N CYS A 89 -13.61 5.78 8.38
CA CYS A 89 -13.60 6.37 9.72
C CYS A 89 -12.17 6.51 10.25
N ASP A 90 -11.33 5.47 10.12
CA ASP A 90 -9.92 5.52 10.49
C ASP A 90 -9.16 6.62 9.72
N TYR A 91 -9.36 6.67 8.39
CA TYR A 91 -8.79 7.73 7.55
C TYR A 91 -9.17 9.13 8.06
N ASN A 92 -10.45 9.37 8.33
CA ASN A 92 -10.93 10.65 8.84
C ASN A 92 -10.31 11.00 10.21
N LEU A 93 -10.15 10.01 11.11
CA LEU A 93 -9.48 10.21 12.39
C LEU A 93 -8.03 10.62 12.21
N ARG A 94 -7.29 9.97 11.30
CA ARG A 94 -5.89 10.29 10.98
C ARG A 94 -5.75 11.68 10.37
N VAL A 95 -6.67 12.09 9.50
CA VAL A 95 -6.72 13.47 8.95
C VAL A 95 -6.93 14.50 10.07
N VAL A 96 -7.82 14.23 11.01
CA VAL A 96 -8.06 15.14 12.14
C VAL A 96 -6.87 15.18 13.09
N ASP A 97 -6.20 14.07 13.36
CA ASP A 97 -4.97 14.03 14.15
C ASP A 97 -3.86 14.87 13.50
N ASP A 98 -3.60 14.67 12.20
CA ASP A 98 -2.59 15.41 11.46
C ASP A 98 -2.84 16.92 11.50
N ARG A 99 -4.09 17.36 11.36
CA ARG A 99 -4.48 18.78 11.47
C ARG A 99 -4.22 19.39 12.85
N ARG A 100 -4.18 18.57 13.91
CA ARG A 100 -3.91 19.04 15.28
C ARG A 100 -2.42 19.17 15.57
N ARG A 101 -1.55 18.66 14.70
CA ARG A 101 -0.10 18.72 14.89
C ARG A 101 0.40 20.16 14.72
N PRO A 102 1.28 20.64 15.62
CA PRO A 102 1.84 21.97 15.50
C PRO A 102 2.69 22.08 14.24
N VAL A 103 2.43 23.10 13.43
CA VAL A 103 3.16 23.35 12.19
C VAL A 103 4.36 24.23 12.51
N LEU A 104 5.57 23.72 12.27
CA LEU A 104 6.82 24.45 12.43
C LEU A 104 7.16 25.16 11.12
N GLY A 105 7.23 26.49 11.15
CA GLY A 105 7.67 27.31 10.02
C GLY A 105 6.67 28.39 9.60
N LYS A 106 7.04 29.17 8.60
CA LYS A 106 6.25 30.30 8.08
C LYS A 106 5.30 29.91 6.94
N GLN A 107 5.43 28.69 6.41
CA GLN A 107 4.63 28.22 5.28
C GLN A 107 3.22 27.84 5.76
N SER A 108 2.21 28.12 4.93
CA SER A 108 0.85 27.64 5.20
C SER A 108 0.83 26.11 5.16
N PRO A 109 0.23 25.45 6.15
CA PRO A 109 0.17 24.00 6.18
C PRO A 109 -0.64 23.45 5.02
N VAL A 110 -0.16 22.35 4.44
CA VAL A 110 -0.95 21.51 3.54
C VAL A 110 -1.93 20.71 4.39
N TRP A 111 -3.15 20.49 3.88
CA TRP A 111 -4.14 19.65 4.54
C TRP A 111 -4.61 18.52 3.63
N ALA A 112 -4.87 17.36 4.22
CA ALA A 112 -5.63 16.29 3.58
C ALA A 112 -7.14 16.53 3.72
N PRO A 113 -7.96 16.21 2.69
CA PRO A 113 -9.41 16.31 2.78
C PRO A 113 -9.99 15.19 3.66
N THR A 114 -11.11 15.46 4.31
CA THR A 114 -11.94 14.41 4.95
C THR A 114 -12.92 13.83 3.94
N VAL A 115 -13.39 12.61 4.19
CA VAL A 115 -14.35 11.90 3.34
C VAL A 115 -15.72 11.90 4.00
N ASP A 116 -16.77 12.19 3.23
CA ASP A 116 -18.14 11.83 3.61
C ASP A 116 -18.32 10.32 3.42
N VAL A 117 -18.53 9.62 4.54
CA VAL A 117 -18.55 8.15 4.57
C VAL A 117 -19.74 7.59 3.80
N GLU A 118 -20.92 8.20 3.91
CA GLU A 118 -22.13 7.69 3.26
C GLU A 118 -22.08 7.90 1.75
N ASP A 119 -21.59 9.06 1.32
CA ASP A 119 -21.38 9.34 -0.10
C ASP A 119 -20.33 8.40 -0.72
N MET A 120 -19.23 8.15 0.00
CA MET A 120 -18.19 7.24 -0.47
C MET A 120 -18.67 5.79 -0.52
N LEU A 121 -19.47 5.34 0.45
CA LEU A 121 -20.09 4.01 0.44
C LEU A 121 -21.00 3.81 -0.78
N ARG A 122 -21.79 4.83 -1.15
CA ARG A 122 -22.60 4.81 -2.37
C ARG A 122 -21.72 4.63 -3.61
N ARG A 123 -20.67 5.45 -3.76
CA ARG A 123 -19.72 5.35 -4.89
C ARG A 123 -19.03 3.99 -4.96
N TRP A 124 -18.66 3.44 -3.81
CA TRP A 124 -18.06 2.11 -3.72
C TRP A 124 -19.04 1.00 -4.17
N ARG A 125 -20.32 1.07 -3.77
CA ARG A 125 -21.34 0.10 -4.21
C ARG A 125 -21.53 0.13 -5.72
N GLU A 126 -21.61 1.32 -6.29
CA GLU A 126 -21.75 1.54 -7.74
C GLU A 126 -20.55 0.93 -8.49
N LEU A 127 -19.33 1.30 -8.09
CA LEU A 127 -18.11 0.81 -8.72
C LEU A 127 -17.97 -0.72 -8.63
N ARG A 128 -18.36 -1.31 -7.49
CA ARG A 128 -18.34 -2.77 -7.35
C ARG A 128 -19.38 -3.43 -8.24
N ALA A 129 -20.60 -2.90 -8.30
CA ALA A 129 -21.65 -3.45 -9.15
C ALA A 129 -21.22 -3.45 -10.62
N GLU A 130 -20.58 -2.36 -11.08
CA GLU A 130 -19.98 -2.26 -12.42
C GLU A 130 -18.90 -3.33 -12.65
N ARG A 131 -17.98 -3.52 -11.70
CA ARG A 131 -16.95 -4.56 -11.82
C ARG A 131 -17.51 -5.97 -11.80
N LEU A 132 -18.56 -6.24 -11.03
CA LEU A 132 -19.20 -7.54 -11.01
C LEU A 132 -19.93 -7.81 -12.33
N ALA A 133 -20.62 -6.81 -12.88
CA ALA A 133 -21.27 -6.90 -14.19
C ALA A 133 -20.25 -7.14 -15.31
N ALA A 134 -19.11 -6.44 -15.29
CA ALA A 134 -18.05 -6.63 -16.28
C ALA A 134 -17.34 -8.00 -16.18
N GLN A 135 -17.37 -8.64 -15.00
CA GLN A 135 -16.83 -9.98 -14.78
C GLN A 135 -17.86 -11.09 -14.99
N ALA A 136 -19.13 -10.76 -15.18
CA ALA A 136 -20.14 -11.75 -15.50
C ALA A 136 -19.76 -12.37 -16.86
N PRO A 137 -19.72 -13.72 -16.96
CA PRO A 137 -19.47 -14.35 -18.24
C PRO A 137 -20.53 -13.86 -19.24
N GLU A 138 -20.06 -13.40 -20.41
CA GLU A 138 -20.93 -13.15 -21.56
C GLU A 138 -21.92 -14.31 -21.66
N PRO A 139 -23.23 -14.06 -21.78
CA PRO A 139 -24.18 -15.12 -22.04
C PRO A 139 -23.69 -15.82 -23.31
N GLY A 140 -23.14 -17.02 -23.14
CA GLY A 140 -22.73 -17.85 -24.26
C GLY A 140 -23.92 -17.97 -25.21
N PRO A 141 -23.67 -18.05 -26.53
CA PRO A 141 -24.73 -18.05 -27.53
C PRO A 141 -25.85 -18.99 -27.07
N GLU A 142 -27.09 -18.48 -27.07
CA GLU A 142 -28.28 -19.26 -26.77
C GLU A 142 -28.11 -20.64 -27.40
N PRO A 143 -28.29 -21.75 -26.66
CA PRO A 143 -28.24 -23.05 -27.28
C PRO A 143 -29.28 -23.04 -28.40
N GLU A 144 -28.80 -23.06 -29.64
CA GLU A 144 -29.63 -23.27 -30.83
C GLU A 144 -30.65 -24.34 -30.48
N PRO A 145 -31.96 -24.15 -30.78
CA PRO A 145 -32.97 -25.13 -30.48
C PRO A 145 -32.57 -26.43 -31.20
N GLY A 146 -31.93 -27.32 -30.44
CA GLY A 146 -31.50 -28.60 -30.94
C GLY A 146 -32.72 -29.34 -31.49
N PRO A 147 -32.55 -30.15 -32.55
CA PRO A 147 -33.66 -30.89 -33.14
C PRO A 147 -34.43 -31.63 -32.05
N PRO A 148 -35.78 -31.74 -32.17
CA PRO A 148 -36.65 -32.16 -31.10
C PRO A 148 -36.13 -33.43 -30.43
N ALA A 149 -35.92 -33.34 -29.11
CA ALA A 149 -35.42 -34.42 -28.29
C ALA A 149 -36.21 -35.70 -28.56
N SER A 150 -35.50 -36.76 -28.99
CA SER A 150 -36.09 -38.08 -29.15
C SER A 150 -36.69 -38.53 -27.80
N PRO A 151 -37.90 -39.11 -27.78
CA PRO A 151 -38.57 -39.46 -26.54
C PRO A 151 -37.72 -40.43 -25.71
N PRO A 152 -37.74 -40.32 -24.37
CA PRO A 152 -36.91 -41.14 -23.51
C PRO A 152 -37.23 -42.61 -23.75
N ARG A 153 -36.22 -43.40 -24.18
CA ARG A 153 -36.35 -44.85 -24.31
C ARG A 153 -36.63 -45.41 -22.92
N ARG A 154 -37.90 -45.72 -22.66
CA ARG A 154 -38.35 -46.37 -21.42
C ARG A 154 -37.57 -47.68 -21.27
N ARG A 155 -36.64 -47.70 -20.31
CA ARG A 155 -35.94 -48.92 -19.92
C ARG A 155 -36.98 -49.90 -19.40
N ARG A 156 -37.11 -51.05 -20.08
CA ARG A 156 -38.04 -52.12 -19.71
C ARG A 156 -37.45 -52.90 -18.54
N TRP A 157 -38.06 -52.72 -17.38
CA TRP A 157 -37.73 -53.28 -16.07
C TRP A 157 -37.73 -54.83 -15.99
N TRP A 158 -38.21 -55.52 -17.02
CA TRP A 158 -38.29 -56.98 -17.09
C TRP A 158 -36.99 -57.67 -17.54
N GLN A 159 -35.94 -56.92 -17.91
CA GLN A 159 -34.64 -57.50 -18.29
C GLN A 159 -33.69 -57.76 -17.11
N ILE A 160 -34.10 -57.47 -15.87
CA ILE A 160 -33.26 -57.63 -14.67
C ILE A 160 -33.42 -59.02 -14.04
N TRP A 161 -34.40 -59.82 -14.47
CA TRP A 161 -34.60 -61.17 -13.94
C TRP A 161 -34.72 -62.18 -15.09
N ARG A 162 -33.59 -62.78 -15.45
CA ARG A 162 -33.56 -64.14 -15.98
C ARG A 162 -32.48 -64.94 -15.24
N PRO A 163 -32.79 -66.18 -14.82
CA PRO A 163 -31.94 -67.02 -13.98
C PRO A 163 -30.69 -67.53 -14.70
#